data_AF-A0A2G6HID9-F1
#
_entry.id   AF-A0A2G6HID9-F1
#
_cell.length_a   1.000
_cell.length_b   1.000
_cell.length_c   1.000
_cell.angle_alpha   90.00
_cell.angle_beta   90.00
_cell.angle_gamma   90.00
#
_symmetry.space_group_name_H-M   'P 1'
#
loop_
_entity.id
_entity.type
_entity.pdbx_description
1 polymer ?
#
loop_
_entity_poly.entity_id
_entity_poly.type
_entity_poly.pdbx_seq_one_letter_code
_entity_poly.pdbx_strand_id
1 'polypeptide(L)'
;MESLYPAAYAVRSQLKNRTGDDFVVGPLEGLWTAEDPTAFTRDAKDDWEWTIMIPIPEVVIDEDIEAGLAAATKKKPELPITKIRSLLLQEGKALQIMHIGSYADEGPVLARLHHEVMPKMKLTFNGPHHEIYLSDQRKVAPEKLKTVLRQPVREI
;
A
#
# COMPACT_ATOMS: atom_id res chain seq x y z
N MET A 1 0.54 11.64 1.94
CA MET A 1 0.99 10.56 2.85
C MET A 1 0.68 10.89 4.32
N GLU A 2 0.92 12.12 4.77
CA GLU A 2 0.73 12.53 6.18
C GLU A 2 -0.70 12.40 6.74
N SER A 3 -1.72 12.28 5.89
CA SER A 3 -3.12 12.17 6.30
C SER A 3 -3.57 10.75 6.72
N LEU A 4 -2.95 9.69 6.19
CA LEU A 4 -3.42 8.32 6.39
C LEU A 4 -3.18 7.81 7.82
N TYR A 5 -2.03 8.11 8.42
CA TYR A 5 -1.77 7.70 9.80
C TYR A 5 -2.72 8.38 10.80
N PRO A 6 -2.92 9.72 10.80
CA PRO A 6 -3.93 10.37 11.63
C PRO A 6 -5.33 9.76 11.46
N ALA A 7 -5.73 9.46 10.23
CA ALA A 7 -7.01 8.79 9.95
C ALA A 7 -7.06 7.39 10.56
N ALA A 8 -6.07 6.53 10.29
CA ALA A 8 -6.04 5.16 10.79
C ALA A 8 -6.06 5.09 12.33
N TYR A 9 -5.30 5.97 13.00
CA TYR A 9 -5.33 6.05 14.46
C TYR A 9 -6.69 6.55 15.01
N ALA A 10 -7.39 7.42 14.29
CA ALA A 10 -8.72 7.86 14.69
C ALA A 10 -9.76 6.74 14.52
N VAL A 11 -9.71 5.99 13.42
CA VAL A 11 -10.57 4.80 13.18
C VAL A 11 -10.34 3.75 14.27
N ARG A 12 -9.07 3.45 14.56
CA ARG A 12 -8.66 2.60 15.69
C ARG A 12 -9.29 3.03 17.01
N SER A 13 -9.32 4.33 17.28
CA SER A 13 -9.96 4.86 18.49
C SER A 13 -11.47 4.62 18.51
N GLN A 14 -12.16 4.67 17.36
CA GLN A 14 -13.60 4.39 17.31
C GLN A 14 -13.90 2.93 17.58
N LEU A 15 -13.15 2.02 16.96
CA LEU A 15 -13.26 0.58 17.26
C LEU A 15 -13.09 0.32 18.76
N LYS A 16 -12.07 0.93 19.37
CA LYS A 16 -11.81 0.78 20.80
C LYS A 16 -12.93 1.30 21.68
N ASN A 17 -13.53 2.43 21.33
CA ASN A 17 -14.67 2.95 22.07
C ASN A 17 -15.91 2.04 21.93
N ARG A 18 -16.10 1.43 20.76
CA ARG A 18 -17.25 0.56 20.47
C ARG A 18 -17.11 -0.83 21.09
N THR A 19 -15.91 -1.39 21.11
CA THR A 19 -15.67 -2.82 21.42
C THR A 19 -14.83 -3.05 22.67
N GLY A 20 -14.04 -2.05 23.11
CA GLY A 20 -13.00 -2.23 24.12
C GLY A 20 -11.68 -2.79 23.56
N ASP A 21 -11.71 -3.38 22.37
CA ASP A 21 -10.55 -3.98 21.70
C ASP A 21 -9.79 -2.97 20.84
N ASP A 22 -8.58 -3.34 20.42
CA ASP A 22 -7.70 -2.46 19.67
C ASP A 22 -6.85 -3.24 18.66
N PHE A 23 -6.30 -2.57 17.65
CA PHE A 23 -5.39 -3.16 16.67
C PHE A 23 -4.11 -2.35 16.50
N VAL A 24 -3.08 -2.98 15.94
CA VAL A 24 -1.86 -2.29 15.55
C VAL A 24 -2.06 -1.69 14.16
N VAL A 25 -1.90 -0.37 14.01
CA VAL A 25 -1.93 0.28 12.71
C VAL A 25 -0.81 -0.31 11.84
N GLY A 26 -1.19 -0.87 10.69
CA GLY A 26 -0.28 -1.54 9.78
C GLY A 26 0.72 -0.59 9.09
N PRO A 27 1.65 -1.17 8.31
CA PRO A 27 2.53 -0.39 7.46
C PRO A 27 1.74 0.40 6.42
N LEU A 28 2.40 1.40 5.84
CA LEU A 28 1.88 2.04 4.64
C LEU A 28 1.98 1.05 3.46
N GLU A 29 1.00 1.08 2.58
CA GLU A 29 0.95 0.28 1.36
C GLU A 29 0.72 1.18 0.15
N GLY A 30 1.27 0.80 -1.01
CA GLY A 30 1.13 1.53 -2.26
C GLY A 30 0.77 0.61 -3.40
N LEU A 31 -0.31 0.94 -4.11
CA LEU A 31 -0.63 0.36 -5.41
C LEU A 31 -0.13 1.29 -6.50
N TRP A 32 0.59 0.75 -7.47
CA TRP A 32 1.20 1.48 -8.57
C TRP A 32 0.69 0.91 -9.90
N THR A 33 0.17 1.79 -10.75
CA THR A 33 -0.29 1.47 -12.09
C THR A 33 0.18 2.54 -13.08
N ALA A 34 0.16 2.20 -14.36
CA ALA A 34 0.39 3.12 -15.46
C ALA A 34 -0.49 2.67 -16.63
N GLU A 35 -0.93 3.60 -17.47
CA GLU A 35 -1.69 3.26 -18.67
C GLU A 35 -0.83 2.41 -19.64
N ASP A 36 0.44 2.76 -19.78
CA ASP A 36 1.48 1.94 -20.43
C ASP A 36 2.31 1.22 -19.36
N PRO A 37 2.20 -0.11 -19.19
CA PRO A 37 2.98 -0.88 -18.22
C PRO A 37 4.50 -0.77 -18.42
N THR A 38 4.97 -0.37 -19.59
CA THR A 38 6.40 -0.16 -19.81
C THR A 38 6.92 1.14 -19.20
N ALA A 39 6.04 2.05 -18.73
CA ALA A 39 6.41 3.26 -17.99
C ALA A 39 7.26 2.96 -16.74
N PHE A 40 7.04 1.82 -16.08
CA PHE A 40 7.84 1.37 -14.94
C PHE A 40 9.28 1.03 -15.35
N THR A 41 9.47 0.43 -16.53
CA THR A 41 10.80 0.07 -17.04
C THR A 41 11.57 1.25 -17.60
N ARG A 42 10.88 2.30 -18.06
CA ARG A 42 11.49 3.53 -18.59
C ARG A 42 11.68 4.63 -17.53
N ASP A 43 11.31 4.36 -16.28
CA ASP A 43 11.29 5.33 -15.17
C ASP A 43 10.50 6.61 -15.50
N ALA A 44 9.43 6.48 -16.30
CA ALA A 44 8.55 7.59 -16.69
C ALA A 44 7.56 7.90 -15.56
N LYS A 45 8.07 8.42 -14.44
CA LYS A 45 7.31 8.61 -13.18
C LYS A 45 6.09 9.52 -13.32
N ASP A 46 6.10 10.42 -14.30
CA ASP A 46 4.97 11.31 -14.58
C ASP A 46 3.73 10.55 -15.08
N ASP A 47 3.91 9.35 -15.63
CA ASP A 47 2.83 8.49 -16.15
C ASP A 47 2.28 7.54 -15.06
N TRP A 48 2.82 7.59 -13.84
CA TRP A 48 2.45 6.66 -12.78
C TRP A 48 1.23 7.17 -12.03
N GLU A 49 0.22 6.32 -11.94
CA GLU A 49 -0.90 6.49 -11.04
C GLU A 49 -0.72 5.62 -9.81
N TRP A 50 -1.21 6.11 -8.67
CA TRP A 50 -1.01 5.41 -7.41
C TRP A 50 -2.18 5.55 -6.45
N THR A 51 -2.33 4.53 -5.60
CA THR A 51 -3.19 4.57 -4.42
C THR A 51 -2.36 4.19 -3.21
N ILE A 52 -2.23 5.11 -2.25
CA ILE A 52 -1.58 4.83 -0.96
C ILE A 52 -2.67 4.48 0.06
N MET A 53 -2.43 3.44 0.84
CA MET A 53 -3.39 2.88 1.79
C MET A 53 -2.72 2.41 3.08
N ILE A 54 -3.55 2.11 4.09
CA ILE A 54 -3.17 1.42 5.33
C ILE A 54 -4.23 0.35 5.55
N PRO A 55 -3.85 -0.92 5.79
CA PRO A 55 -4.81 -1.98 6.03
C PRO A 55 -5.52 -1.76 7.37
N ILE A 56 -6.82 -2.05 7.38
CA ILE A 56 -7.64 -2.09 8.60
C ILE A 56 -8.20 -3.50 8.78
N PRO A 57 -8.34 -4.01 10.02
CA PRO A 57 -8.89 -5.35 10.24
C PRO A 57 -10.39 -5.43 9.90
N GLU A 58 -10.87 -6.64 9.57
CA GLU A 58 -12.28 -6.89 9.22
C GLU A 58 -13.28 -6.57 10.34
N VAL A 59 -12.85 -6.49 11.60
CA VAL A 59 -13.72 -6.09 12.74
C VAL A 59 -14.09 -4.61 12.71
N VAL A 60 -13.34 -3.79 11.95
CA VAL A 60 -13.63 -2.37 11.73
C VAL A 60 -14.80 -2.27 10.75
N ILE A 61 -15.86 -1.60 11.18
CA ILE A 61 -17.07 -1.37 10.38
C ILE A 61 -17.06 0.03 9.78
N ASP A 62 -17.93 0.27 8.80
CA ASP A 62 -18.01 1.57 8.11
C ASP A 62 -18.28 2.73 9.08
N GLU A 63 -19.08 2.53 10.13
CA GLU A 63 -19.33 3.55 11.16
C GLU A 63 -18.06 3.96 11.92
N ASP A 64 -17.14 3.01 12.19
CA ASP A 64 -15.85 3.35 12.82
C ASP A 64 -14.97 4.17 11.87
N ILE A 65 -15.03 3.84 10.57
CA ILE A 65 -14.29 4.54 9.52
C ILE A 65 -14.81 5.98 9.39
N GLU A 66 -16.10 6.15 9.19
CA GLU A 66 -16.74 7.45 9.05
C GLU A 66 -16.52 8.35 10.27
N ALA A 67 -16.77 7.83 11.48
CA ALA A 67 -16.56 8.57 12.71
C ALA A 67 -15.07 8.89 12.94
N GLY A 68 -14.17 7.98 12.59
CA GLY A 68 -12.73 8.17 12.66
C GLY A 68 -12.25 9.28 11.73
N LEU A 69 -12.69 9.26 10.46
CA LEU A 69 -12.35 10.29 9.47
C LEU A 69 -12.91 11.65 9.86
N ALA A 70 -14.14 11.73 10.37
CA ALA A 70 -14.74 12.97 10.85
C ALA A 70 -13.96 13.56 12.04
N ALA A 71 -13.60 12.71 13.02
CA ALA A 71 -12.81 13.11 14.19
C ALA A 71 -11.40 13.58 13.79
N ALA A 72 -10.75 12.87 12.87
CA ALA A 72 -9.42 13.23 12.39
C ALA A 72 -9.45 14.55 11.59
N THR A 73 -10.46 14.76 10.75
CA THR A 73 -10.67 16.02 10.00
C THR A 73 -10.87 17.20 10.95
N LYS A 74 -11.67 17.04 12.00
CA LYS A 74 -11.86 18.09 13.02
C LYS A 74 -10.56 18.41 13.77
N LYS A 75 -9.74 17.39 14.07
CA LYS A 75 -8.49 17.56 14.81
C LYS A 75 -7.36 18.12 13.96
N LYS A 76 -7.36 17.85 12.66
CA LYS A 76 -6.33 18.23 11.68
C LYS A 76 -6.96 18.78 10.39
N PRO A 77 -7.62 19.96 10.45
CA PRO A 77 -8.34 20.52 9.30
C PRO A 77 -7.42 20.89 8.12
N GLU A 78 -6.12 21.03 8.36
CA GLU A 78 -5.11 21.31 7.34
C GLU A 78 -4.77 20.11 6.45
N LEU A 79 -5.05 18.89 6.92
CA LEU A 79 -4.77 17.67 6.17
C LEU A 79 -5.94 17.29 5.26
N PRO A 80 -5.70 16.79 4.04
CA PRO A 80 -6.76 16.38 3.11
C PRO A 80 -7.39 15.02 3.49
N ILE A 81 -7.85 14.88 4.73
CA ILE A 81 -8.47 13.65 5.27
C ILE A 81 -9.78 13.34 4.56
N THR A 82 -10.50 14.36 4.09
CA THR A 82 -11.73 14.21 3.31
C THR A 82 -11.54 13.52 1.96
N LYS A 83 -10.30 13.36 1.48
CA LYS A 83 -9.98 12.57 0.27
C LYS A 83 -9.79 11.08 0.56
N ILE A 84 -9.76 10.68 1.83
CA ILE A 84 -9.60 9.29 2.25
C ILE A 84 -10.94 8.59 2.15
N ARG A 85 -10.92 7.37 1.62
CA ARG A 85 -12.08 6.47 1.52
C ARG A 85 -11.68 5.06 1.92
N SER A 86 -12.65 4.23 2.28
CA SER A 86 -12.44 2.80 2.36
C SER A 86 -12.25 2.20 0.95
N LEU A 87 -11.47 1.12 0.89
CA LEU A 87 -11.22 0.35 -0.32
C LEU A 87 -11.19 -1.11 0.08
N LEU A 88 -12.11 -1.91 -0.46
CA LEU A 88 -11.99 -3.37 -0.42
C LEU A 88 -11.01 -3.80 -1.52
N LEU A 89 -9.87 -4.37 -1.12
CA LEU A 89 -8.86 -4.88 -2.05
C LEU A 89 -8.88 -6.42 -2.04
N GLN A 90 -9.28 -7.01 -3.16
CA GLN A 90 -9.19 -8.45 -3.39
C GLN A 90 -8.07 -8.73 -4.39
N GLU A 91 -6.85 -8.87 -3.87
CA GLU A 91 -5.64 -8.98 -4.69
C GLU A 91 -5.50 -10.35 -5.38
N GLY A 92 -6.03 -11.41 -4.74
CA GLY A 92 -6.00 -12.76 -5.28
C GLY A 92 -4.60 -13.39 -5.25
N LYS A 93 -4.31 -14.23 -6.25
CA LYS A 93 -3.00 -14.89 -6.38
C LYS A 93 -1.93 -13.86 -6.71
N ALA A 94 -0.84 -13.87 -5.95
CA ALA A 94 0.26 -12.93 -6.15
C ALA A 94 1.62 -13.62 -5.97
N LEU A 95 2.64 -13.06 -6.62
CA LEU A 95 4.04 -13.32 -6.30
C LEU A 95 4.55 -12.19 -5.41
N GLN A 96 5.34 -12.51 -4.39
CA GLN A 96 5.93 -11.49 -3.53
C GLN A 96 7.38 -11.79 -3.18
N ILE A 97 8.16 -10.74 -2.95
CA ILE A 97 9.56 -10.81 -2.54
C ILE A 97 9.87 -9.67 -1.56
N MET A 98 10.75 -9.95 -0.59
CA MET A 98 11.29 -8.91 0.28
C MET A 98 12.45 -8.21 -0.45
N HIS A 99 12.33 -6.92 -0.66
CA HIS A 99 13.43 -6.04 -1.06
C HIS A 99 14.10 -5.45 0.18
N ILE A 100 15.43 -5.44 0.19
CA ILE A 100 16.23 -4.79 1.22
C ILE A 100 17.19 -3.82 0.51
N GLY A 101 16.96 -2.52 0.68
CA GLY A 101 17.70 -1.48 -0.03
C GLY A 101 16.81 -0.29 -0.41
N SER A 102 17.39 0.66 -1.15
CA SER A 102 16.67 1.85 -1.60
C SER A 102 15.54 1.48 -2.56
N TYR A 103 14.46 2.25 -2.59
CA TYR A 103 13.37 2.08 -3.56
C TYR A 103 13.87 2.24 -5.02
N ALA A 104 14.91 3.05 -5.23
CA ALA A 104 15.54 3.20 -6.54
C ALA A 104 16.20 1.91 -7.06
N ASP A 105 16.49 0.96 -6.17
CA ASP A 105 17.18 -0.30 -6.50
C ASP A 105 16.20 -1.46 -6.72
N GLU A 106 14.90 -1.21 -6.77
CA GLU A 106 13.86 -2.25 -6.93
C GLU A 106 13.77 -2.76 -8.38
N GLY A 107 14.18 -1.94 -9.36
CA GLY A 107 14.07 -2.22 -10.79
C GLY A 107 14.62 -3.60 -11.22
N PRO A 108 15.85 -3.99 -10.84
CA PRO A 108 16.39 -5.32 -11.17
C PRO A 108 15.57 -6.48 -10.59
N VAL A 109 15.01 -6.32 -9.39
CA VAL A 109 14.18 -7.34 -8.74
C VAL A 109 12.87 -7.52 -9.49
N LEU A 110 12.21 -6.41 -9.84
CA LEU A 110 10.98 -6.41 -10.63
C LEU A 110 11.20 -6.96 -12.03
N ALA A 111 12.29 -6.57 -12.71
CA ALA A 111 12.61 -7.07 -14.04
C ALA A 111 12.78 -8.60 -14.05
N ARG A 112 13.48 -9.15 -13.07
CA ARG A 112 13.60 -10.61 -12.90
C ARG A 112 12.25 -11.27 -12.64
N LEU A 113 11.42 -10.69 -11.78
CA LEU A 113 10.07 -11.21 -11.50
C LEU A 113 9.22 -11.27 -12.77
N HIS A 114 9.16 -10.17 -13.52
CA HIS A 114 8.31 -10.01 -14.69
C HIS A 114 8.82 -10.78 -15.92
N HIS A 115 10.12 -10.78 -16.18
CA HIS A 115 10.68 -11.33 -17.42
C HIS A 115 11.25 -12.75 -17.29
N GLU A 116 11.52 -13.22 -16.07
CA GLU A 116 12.05 -14.57 -15.87
C GLU A 116 11.11 -15.47 -15.08
N VAL A 117 10.62 -15.03 -13.92
CA VAL A 117 9.87 -15.89 -12.99
C VAL A 117 8.45 -16.13 -13.50
N MET A 118 7.70 -15.06 -13.80
CA MET A 118 6.32 -15.17 -14.27
C MET A 118 6.19 -16.02 -15.54
N PRO A 119 7.00 -15.83 -16.60
CA PRO A 119 6.91 -16.65 -17.81
C PRO A 119 7.21 -18.12 -17.57
N LYS A 120 8.22 -18.44 -16.75
CA LYS A 120 8.56 -19.84 -16.38
C LYS A 120 7.40 -20.54 -15.67
N MET A 121 6.57 -19.79 -14.95
CA MET A 121 5.42 -20.30 -14.21
C MET A 121 4.11 -20.22 -15.00
N LYS A 122 4.13 -19.80 -16.27
CA LYS A 122 2.94 -19.56 -17.11
C LYS A 122 1.96 -18.56 -16.47
N LEU A 123 2.50 -17.50 -15.88
CA LEU A 123 1.74 -16.43 -15.23
C LEU A 123 1.85 -15.13 -16.02
N THR A 124 0.79 -14.33 -15.95
CA THR A 124 0.74 -12.95 -16.45
C THR A 124 0.15 -12.01 -15.39
N PHE A 125 0.21 -10.70 -15.64
CA PHE A 125 -0.25 -9.64 -14.74
C PHE A 125 -1.77 -9.76 -14.45
N ASN A 126 -2.15 -9.49 -13.20
CA ASN A 126 -3.55 -9.47 -12.75
C ASN A 126 -3.90 -8.26 -11.88
N GLY A 127 -3.23 -7.12 -12.09
CA GLY A 127 -3.48 -5.91 -11.32
C GLY A 127 -2.25 -5.05 -11.11
N PRO A 128 -2.40 -3.95 -10.34
CA PRO A 128 -1.33 -3.01 -10.06
C PRO A 128 -0.17 -3.66 -9.30
N HIS A 129 1.02 -3.09 -9.44
CA HIS A 129 2.15 -3.44 -8.57
C HIS A 129 1.83 -2.99 -7.14
N HIS A 130 2.16 -3.80 -6.13
CA HIS A 130 1.83 -3.53 -4.75
C HIS A 130 3.08 -3.55 -3.88
N GLU A 131 3.36 -2.43 -3.21
CA GLU A 131 4.46 -2.27 -2.29
C GLU A 131 3.97 -2.11 -0.84
N ILE A 132 4.61 -2.81 0.10
CA ILE A 132 4.33 -2.71 1.54
C ILE A 132 5.58 -2.20 2.25
N TYR A 133 5.51 -0.97 2.77
CA TYR A 133 6.65 -0.27 3.37
C TYR A 133 6.80 -0.63 4.85
N LEU A 134 7.61 -1.65 5.15
CA LEU A 134 7.81 -2.11 6.53
C LEU A 134 8.75 -1.20 7.34
N SER A 135 9.53 -0.36 6.66
CA SER A 135 10.48 0.58 7.27
C SER A 135 10.00 2.02 7.12
N ASP A 136 10.20 2.83 8.16
CA ASP A 136 10.00 4.28 8.06
C ASP A 136 11.26 4.90 7.46
N GLN A 137 11.17 5.35 6.20
CA GLN A 137 12.27 5.97 5.46
C GLN A 137 12.89 7.20 6.15
N ARG A 138 12.18 7.82 7.10
CA ARG A 138 12.70 8.95 7.88
C ARG A 138 13.60 8.51 9.04
N LYS A 139 13.58 7.22 9.39
CA LYS A 139 14.26 6.64 10.55
C LYS A 139 15.31 5.60 10.19
N VAL A 140 15.19 5.00 9.01
CA VAL A 140 16.02 3.88 8.56
C VAL A 140 16.84 4.33 7.37
N ALA A 141 18.14 4.03 7.39
CA ALA A 141 19.03 4.33 6.28
C ALA A 141 18.61 3.56 5.00
N PRO A 142 18.77 4.14 3.80
CA PRO A 142 18.27 3.56 2.55
C PRO A 142 18.65 2.09 2.33
N GLU A 143 19.89 1.71 2.66
CA GLU A 143 20.43 0.35 2.49
C GLU A 143 19.83 -0.69 3.45
N LYS A 144 19.04 -0.24 4.43
CA LYS A 144 18.35 -1.10 5.43
C LYS A 144 16.84 -1.05 5.31
N LEU A 145 16.29 -0.28 4.38
CA LEU A 145 14.86 -0.25 4.13
C LEU A 145 14.37 -1.63 3.72
N LYS A 146 13.17 -1.97 4.19
CA LYS A 146 12.50 -3.22 3.88
C LYS A 146 11.16 -2.92 3.24
N THR A 147 10.99 -3.38 2.02
CA THR A 147 9.75 -3.26 1.24
C THR A 147 9.34 -4.65 0.78
N VAL A 148 8.09 -5.04 0.99
CA VAL A 148 7.56 -6.21 0.26
C VAL A 148 7.11 -5.73 -1.10
N LEU A 149 7.71 -6.27 -2.16
CA LEU A 149 7.27 -6.08 -3.53
C LEU A 149 6.34 -7.22 -3.89
N ARG A 150 5.12 -6.90 -4.32
CA ARG A 150 4.09 -7.87 -4.64
C ARG A 150 3.50 -7.57 -6.01
N GLN A 151 3.30 -8.62 -6.80
CA GLN A 151 2.68 -8.55 -8.11
C GLN A 151 1.49 -9.51 -8.15
N PRO A 152 0.25 -9.01 -8.28
CA PRO A 152 -0.92 -9.83 -8.61
C PRO A 152 -0.73 -10.54 -9.95
N VAL A 153 -1.05 -11.82 -9.99
CA VAL A 153 -0.84 -12.69 -11.16
C VAL A 153 -2.05 -13.59 -11.44
N ARG A 154 -2.21 -13.95 -12.71
CA ARG A 154 -3.16 -14.96 -13.20
C ARG A 154 -2.47 -15.91 -14.16
N GLU A 155 -3.09 -17.04 -14.43
CA GLU A 155 -2.62 -17.96 -15.47
C GLU A 155 -2.82 -17.36 -16.86
N ILE A 156 -1.92 -17.70 -17.79
CA ILE A 156 -2.00 -17.33 -19.20
C ILE A 156 -3.15 -18.07 -19.87
#